data_AF-A0A7X5L4G6-F1
#
_entry.id   AF-A0A7X5L4G6-F1
#
_cell.length_a   1.000
_cell.length_b   1.000
_cell.length_c   1.000
_cell.angle_alpha   90.00
_cell.angle_beta   90.00
_cell.angle_gamma   90.00
#
_symmetry.space_group_name_H-M   'P 1'
#
loop_
_entity.id
_entity.type
_entity.pdbx_description
1 polymer ?
#
loop_
_entity_poly.entity_id
_entity_poly.type
_entity_poly.pdbx_seq_one_letter_code
_entity_poly.pdbx_strand_id
1 'polypeptide(L)'
;MEEKLLNIIQEIKETGNPALKAQKMTSVITDGLRNQALNLYEAYLLHWEVIHATRDSCILPAWNRAVRISTCLALLNHRLLALAFHDRDCAQQAHQWGMEAFGLCAEKRAHYIMDRYPEFIRMEYDDEDLLKELLKVRETYPVLSDEQGPYHVESFPYHYFAPEKFLLDKTDFSKEKIIGNDVETILIAINT
;
A
#
# COMPACT_ATOMS: atom_id res chain seq x y z
N MET A 1 -6.07 25.17 -10.30
CA MET A 1 -5.52 23.79 -10.20
C MET A 1 -4.16 23.84 -9.52
N GLU A 2 -3.24 24.69 -10.01
CA GLU A 2 -1.94 24.98 -9.37
C GLU A 2 -2.02 25.38 -7.89
N GLU A 3 -2.92 26.29 -7.49
CA GLU A 3 -3.03 26.72 -6.08
C GLU A 3 -3.41 25.57 -5.13
N LYS A 4 -4.31 24.67 -5.57
CA LYS A 4 -4.70 23.49 -4.80
C LYS A 4 -3.54 22.49 -4.68
N LEU A 5 -2.78 22.30 -5.75
CA LEU A 5 -1.59 21.45 -5.79
C LEU A 5 -0.49 21.98 -4.85
N LEU A 6 -0.22 23.28 -4.91
CA LEU A 6 0.75 23.94 -4.04
C LEU A 6 0.36 23.82 -2.56
N ASN A 7 -0.92 24.01 -2.23
CA ASN A 7 -1.42 23.82 -0.86
C ASN A 7 -1.23 22.37 -0.38
N ILE A 8 -1.52 21.37 -1.21
CA ILE A 8 -1.28 19.95 -0.87
C ILE A 8 0.20 19.71 -0.56
N ILE A 9 1.09 20.18 -1.44
CA ILE A 9 2.55 20.03 -1.28
C ILE A 9 3.01 20.72 0.02
N GLN A 10 2.57 21.96 0.25
CA GLN A 10 2.93 22.72 1.44
C GLN A 10 2.46 22.02 2.70
N GLU A 11 1.20 21.58 2.76
CA GLU A 11 0.66 20.86 3.90
C GLU A 11 1.44 19.58 4.21
N ILE A 12 1.85 18.82 3.18
CA ILE A 12 2.65 17.61 3.36
C ILE A 12 4.05 17.95 3.88
N LYS A 13 4.69 19.01 3.36
CA LYS A 13 6.03 19.44 3.77
C LYS A 13 6.09 19.98 5.19
N GLU A 14 5.10 20.76 5.59
CA GLU A 14 5.03 21.36 6.93
C GLU A 14 4.64 20.34 8.01
N THR A 15 4.15 19.15 7.61
CA THR A 15 3.77 18.10 8.54
C THR A 15 5.00 17.33 9.04
N GLY A 16 5.55 17.77 10.17
CA GLY A 16 6.72 17.12 10.79
C GLY A 16 6.45 15.73 11.40
N ASN A 17 5.21 15.39 11.73
CA ASN A 17 4.84 14.07 12.26
C ASN A 17 4.61 13.08 11.09
N PRO A 18 5.42 12.01 10.93
CA PRO A 18 5.32 11.09 9.80
C PRO A 18 3.98 10.35 9.71
N ALA A 19 3.34 10.03 10.84
CA ALA A 19 2.03 9.40 10.83
C ALA A 19 0.94 10.32 10.26
N LEU A 20 0.99 11.61 10.60
CA LEU A 20 0.07 12.61 10.05
C LEU A 20 0.39 12.88 8.58
N LYS A 21 1.67 12.87 8.19
CA LYS A 21 2.10 13.00 6.79
C LYS A 21 1.55 11.84 5.95
N ALA A 22 1.70 10.61 6.44
CA ALA A 22 1.12 9.41 5.82
C ALA A 22 -0.40 9.54 5.65
N GLN A 23 -1.12 9.96 6.70
CA GLN A 23 -2.57 10.15 6.65
C GLN A 23 -2.99 11.19 5.59
N LYS A 24 -2.32 12.34 5.53
CA LYS A 24 -2.60 13.37 4.52
C LYS A 24 -2.39 12.84 3.11
N MET A 25 -1.29 12.11 2.86
CA MET A 25 -1.03 11.49 1.56
C MET A 25 -2.07 10.41 1.23
N THR A 26 -2.50 9.60 2.20
CA THR A 26 -3.61 8.64 2.01
C THR A 26 -4.91 9.35 1.61
N SER A 27 -5.22 10.51 2.18
CA SER A 27 -6.37 11.32 1.77
C SER A 27 -6.25 11.80 0.33
N VAL A 28 -5.08 12.30 -0.08
CA VAL A 28 -4.81 12.70 -1.48
C VAL A 28 -5.02 11.52 -2.44
N ILE A 29 -4.51 10.34 -2.11
CA ILE A 29 -4.67 9.12 -2.92
C ILE A 29 -6.16 8.75 -3.03
N THR A 30 -6.88 8.72 -1.90
CA THR A 30 -8.29 8.30 -1.86
C THR A 30 -9.19 9.26 -2.63
N ASP A 31 -9.01 10.57 -2.43
CA ASP A 31 -9.79 11.59 -3.14
C ASP A 31 -9.42 11.64 -4.63
N GLY A 32 -8.14 11.44 -4.95
CA GLY A 32 -7.64 11.36 -6.32
C GLY A 32 -8.25 10.20 -7.10
N LEU A 33 -8.26 8.99 -6.51
CA LEU A 33 -8.90 7.82 -7.12
C LEU A 33 -10.41 7.98 -7.22
N ARG A 34 -11.08 8.48 -6.17
CA ARG A 34 -12.54 8.69 -6.17
C ARG A 34 -12.99 9.66 -7.26
N ASN A 35 -12.22 10.73 -7.48
CA ASN A 35 -12.54 11.75 -8.46
C ASN A 35 -11.89 11.50 -9.84
N GLN A 36 -11.26 10.33 -10.04
CA GLN A 36 -10.55 9.97 -11.27
C GLN A 36 -9.43 10.96 -11.66
N ALA A 37 -8.90 11.70 -10.68
CA ALA A 37 -7.78 12.61 -10.86
C ALA A 37 -6.42 11.89 -10.75
N LEU A 38 -6.42 10.67 -10.20
CA LEU A 38 -5.28 9.78 -10.19
C LEU A 38 -5.64 8.48 -10.90
N ASN A 39 -4.73 7.99 -11.73
CA ASN A 39 -4.75 6.60 -12.16
C ASN A 39 -4.13 5.69 -11.09
N LEU A 40 -4.27 4.37 -11.27
CA LEU A 40 -3.78 3.40 -10.29
C LEU A 40 -2.26 3.44 -10.11
N TYR A 41 -1.50 3.67 -11.18
CA TYR A 41 -0.05 3.71 -11.12
C TYR A 41 0.45 4.93 -10.34
N GLU A 42 -0.15 6.10 -10.57
CA GLU A 42 0.11 7.31 -9.78
C GLU A 42 -0.21 7.11 -8.29
N ALA A 43 -1.37 6.51 -8.00
CA ALA A 43 -1.76 6.17 -6.64
C ALA A 43 -0.79 5.17 -5.99
N TYR A 44 -0.28 4.20 -6.77
CA TYR A 44 0.75 3.25 -6.33
C TYR A 44 2.03 3.98 -5.94
N LEU A 45 2.55 4.89 -6.77
CA LEU A 45 3.76 5.65 -6.47
C LEU A 45 3.59 6.49 -5.20
N LEU A 46 2.48 7.22 -5.06
CA LEU A 46 2.18 7.99 -3.87
C LEU A 46 1.99 7.12 -2.63
N HIS A 47 1.42 5.92 -2.77
CA HIS A 47 1.26 4.98 -1.66
C HIS A 47 2.62 4.46 -1.15
N TRP A 48 3.63 4.39 -2.00
CA TRP A 48 4.97 4.05 -1.54
C TRP A 48 5.51 5.09 -0.56
N GLU A 49 5.24 6.37 -0.80
CA GLU A 49 5.59 7.47 0.13
C GLU A 49 4.78 7.41 1.43
N VAL A 50 3.52 6.95 1.38
CA VAL A 50 2.73 6.63 2.58
C VAL A 50 3.40 5.53 3.41
N ILE A 51 3.93 4.49 2.76
CA ILE A 51 4.65 3.40 3.44
C ILE A 51 5.91 3.92 4.11
N HIS A 52 6.71 4.76 3.42
CA HIS A 52 7.90 5.39 4.01
C HIS A 52 7.55 6.19 5.26
N ALA A 53 6.60 7.11 5.17
CA ALA A 53 6.20 7.95 6.29
C ALA A 53 5.59 7.12 7.45
N THR A 54 4.84 6.06 7.12
CA THR A 54 4.32 5.13 8.13
C THR A 54 5.46 4.38 8.83
N ARG A 55 6.44 3.88 8.08
CA ARG A 55 7.62 3.20 8.62
C ARG A 55 8.40 4.13 9.53
N ASP A 56 8.68 5.36 9.12
CA ASP A 56 9.35 6.39 9.94
C ASP A 56 8.60 6.65 11.26
N SER A 57 7.27 6.67 11.23
CA SER A 57 6.47 6.82 12.45
C SER A 57 6.65 5.66 13.44
N CYS A 58 7.00 4.46 12.94
CA CYS A 58 7.21 3.26 13.74
C CYS A 58 8.66 3.12 14.23
N ILE A 59 9.65 3.41 13.37
CA ILE A 59 11.06 3.12 13.67
C ILE A 59 11.80 4.28 14.33
N LEU A 60 11.38 5.53 14.10
CA LEU A 60 12.08 6.68 14.66
C LEU A 60 11.73 6.84 16.14
N PRO A 61 12.73 6.98 17.04
CA PRO A 61 12.50 7.05 18.48
C PRO A 61 11.57 8.20 18.91
N ALA A 62 11.54 9.30 18.15
CA ALA A 62 10.71 10.46 18.44
C ALA A 62 9.20 10.18 18.35
N TRP A 63 8.78 9.16 17.60
CA TRP A 63 7.37 8.85 17.34
C TRP A 63 6.95 7.51 17.94
N ASN A 64 7.79 6.47 17.80
CA ASN A 64 7.65 5.16 18.43
C ASN A 64 6.22 4.56 18.30
N ARG A 65 5.60 4.68 17.13
CA ARG A 65 4.28 4.11 16.87
C ARG A 65 4.39 2.58 16.77
N ALA A 66 3.45 1.87 17.38
CA ALA A 66 3.42 0.42 17.29
C ALA A 66 3.09 -0.06 15.86
N VAL A 67 3.85 -1.05 15.38
CA VAL A 67 3.54 -1.79 14.14
C VAL A 67 2.33 -2.70 14.39
N ARG A 68 1.35 -2.65 13.48
CA ARG A 68 0.08 -3.38 13.56
C ARG A 68 -0.08 -4.33 12.38
N ILE A 69 -1.09 -5.21 12.43
CA ILE A 69 -1.44 -6.10 11.32
C ILE A 69 -1.70 -5.30 10.04
N SER A 70 -2.38 -4.15 10.13
CA SER A 70 -2.62 -3.28 8.97
C SER A 70 -1.34 -2.78 8.29
N THR A 71 -0.25 -2.59 9.05
CA THR A 71 1.07 -2.25 8.48
C THR A 71 1.61 -3.40 7.62
N CYS A 72 1.51 -4.63 8.12
CA CYS A 72 1.90 -5.84 7.38
C CYS A 72 1.05 -6.03 6.11
N LEU A 73 -0.27 -5.79 6.20
CA LEU A 73 -1.19 -5.89 5.07
C LEU A 73 -0.93 -4.82 3.99
N ALA A 74 -0.64 -3.58 4.39
CA ALA A 74 -0.30 -2.51 3.45
C ALA A 74 0.98 -2.84 2.66
N LEU A 75 2.01 -3.39 3.32
CA LEU A 75 3.24 -3.84 2.67
C LEU A 75 3.01 -5.04 1.74
N LEU A 76 2.18 -6.00 2.16
CA LEU A 76 1.77 -7.12 1.31
C LEU A 76 1.08 -6.60 0.04
N ASN A 77 0.02 -5.81 0.17
CA ASN A 77 -0.70 -5.27 -0.99
C ASN A 77 0.21 -4.44 -1.91
N HIS A 78 1.11 -3.64 -1.34
CA HIS A 78 2.03 -2.84 -2.13
C HIS A 78 3.03 -3.71 -2.90
N ARG A 79 3.52 -4.80 -2.31
CA ARG A 79 4.30 -5.80 -3.03
C ARG A 79 3.51 -6.40 -4.19
N LEU A 80 2.25 -6.79 -3.98
CA LEU A 80 1.41 -7.35 -5.05
C LEU A 80 1.20 -6.38 -6.21
N LEU A 81 1.02 -5.09 -5.88
CA LEU A 81 0.97 -4.04 -6.89
C LEU A 81 2.30 -3.90 -7.64
N ALA A 82 3.43 -3.89 -6.92
CA ALA A 82 4.75 -3.83 -7.54
C ALA A 82 4.99 -5.03 -8.48
N LEU A 83 4.58 -6.23 -8.09
CA LEU A 83 4.59 -7.40 -8.98
C LEU A 83 3.68 -7.19 -10.19
N ALA A 84 2.44 -6.74 -10.00
CA ALA A 84 1.52 -6.47 -11.13
C ALA A 84 2.10 -5.43 -12.11
N PHE A 85 2.82 -4.42 -11.61
CA PHE A 85 3.51 -3.42 -12.41
C PHE A 85 4.89 -3.87 -12.90
N HIS A 86 5.34 -5.11 -12.65
CA HIS A 86 6.70 -5.57 -12.98
C HIS A 86 7.83 -4.69 -12.41
N ASP A 87 7.60 -4.06 -11.27
CA ASP A 87 8.56 -3.27 -10.50
C ASP A 87 9.27 -4.18 -9.48
N ARG A 88 10.31 -4.87 -9.95
CA ARG A 88 11.02 -5.88 -9.16
C ARG A 88 11.75 -5.29 -7.95
N ASP A 89 12.30 -4.09 -8.10
CA ASP A 89 13.06 -3.44 -7.04
C ASP A 89 12.12 -3.02 -5.90
N CYS A 90 10.99 -2.39 -6.23
CA CYS A 90 9.98 -2.05 -5.24
C CYS A 90 9.37 -3.30 -4.59
N ALA A 91 9.06 -4.34 -5.38
CA ALA A 91 8.54 -5.60 -4.83
C ALA A 91 9.51 -6.22 -3.81
N GLN A 92 10.81 -6.23 -4.12
CA GLN A 92 11.83 -6.76 -3.22
C GLN A 92 11.98 -5.92 -1.95
N GLN A 93 11.95 -4.59 -2.06
CA GLN A 93 12.02 -3.70 -0.91
C GLN A 93 10.78 -3.81 -0.02
N ALA A 94 9.58 -3.86 -0.61
CA ALA A 94 8.34 -4.10 0.11
C ALA A 94 8.34 -5.45 0.83
N HIS A 95 8.93 -6.50 0.25
CA HIS A 95 9.14 -7.78 0.93
C HIS A 95 10.05 -7.64 2.16
N GLN A 96 11.22 -6.99 2.01
CA GLN A 96 12.14 -6.78 3.14
C GLN A 96 11.48 -6.01 4.28
N TRP A 97 10.78 -4.93 3.96
CA TRP A 97 10.06 -4.13 4.96
C TRP A 97 8.85 -4.85 5.53
N GLY A 98 8.17 -5.68 4.75
CA GLY A 98 7.11 -6.57 5.21
C GLY A 98 7.61 -7.54 6.27
N MET A 99 8.76 -8.18 6.04
CA MET A 99 9.39 -9.07 7.01
C MET A 99 9.86 -8.34 8.28
N GLU A 100 10.39 -7.12 8.14
CA GLU A 100 10.71 -6.25 9.29
C GLU A 100 9.45 -5.93 10.10
N ALA A 101 8.38 -5.47 9.45
CA ALA A 101 7.12 -5.15 10.09
C ALA A 101 6.50 -6.37 10.78
N PHE A 102 6.57 -7.55 10.17
CA PHE A 102 6.11 -8.80 10.76
C PHE A 102 6.83 -9.11 12.08
N GLY A 103 8.16 -8.98 12.10
CA GLY A 103 8.95 -9.18 13.31
C GLY A 103 8.67 -8.16 14.41
N LEU A 104 8.29 -6.94 14.04
CA LEU A 104 7.95 -5.85 14.96
C LEU A 104 6.47 -5.80 15.35
N CYS A 105 5.61 -6.63 14.74
CA CYS A 105 4.17 -6.55 14.94
C CYS A 105 3.79 -6.84 16.40
N ALA A 106 3.24 -5.82 17.06
CA ALA A 106 2.87 -5.88 18.47
C ALA A 106 1.50 -6.54 18.69
N GLU A 107 0.68 -6.63 17.65
CA GLU A 107 -0.69 -7.14 17.71
C GLU A 107 -0.71 -8.67 17.73
N LYS A 108 -1.28 -9.27 18.78
CA LYS A 108 -1.27 -10.72 19.05
C LYS A 108 -2.58 -11.44 18.75
N ARG A 109 -3.58 -10.73 18.24
CA ARG A 109 -4.86 -11.34 17.92
C ARG A 109 -4.69 -12.37 16.79
N ALA A 110 -5.54 -13.40 16.79
CA ALA A 110 -5.60 -14.35 15.70
C ALA A 110 -5.98 -13.64 14.39
N HIS A 111 -5.32 -13.99 13.29
CA HIS A 111 -5.55 -13.35 12.01
C HIS A 111 -5.21 -14.28 10.85
N TYR A 112 -6.09 -14.35 9.85
CA TYR A 112 -6.06 -15.37 8.79
C TYR A 112 -4.75 -15.42 7.98
N ILE A 113 -4.06 -14.28 7.83
CA ILE A 113 -2.75 -14.21 7.16
C ILE A 113 -1.58 -14.31 8.12
N MET A 114 -1.69 -13.86 9.39
CA MET A 114 -0.48 -13.56 10.17
C MET A 114 0.35 -14.79 10.51
N ASP A 115 -0.28 -15.94 10.72
CA ASP A 115 0.43 -17.21 10.98
C ASP A 115 1.23 -17.70 9.75
N ARG A 116 0.81 -17.28 8.55
CA ARG A 116 1.42 -17.63 7.26
C ARG A 116 1.99 -16.42 6.54
N TYR A 117 2.17 -15.29 7.23
CA TYR A 117 2.59 -14.04 6.59
C TYR A 117 3.89 -14.18 5.78
N PRO A 118 4.91 -14.93 6.26
CA PRO A 118 6.12 -15.19 5.47
C PRO A 118 5.87 -15.90 4.13
N GLU A 119 4.82 -16.71 3.99
CA GLU A 119 4.44 -17.32 2.72
C GLU A 119 3.87 -16.25 1.79
N PHE A 120 2.87 -15.50 2.26
CA PHE A 120 2.21 -14.46 1.46
C PHE A 120 3.14 -13.33 1.02
N ILE A 121 4.04 -12.87 1.88
CA ILE A 121 4.94 -11.75 1.54
C ILE A 121 6.10 -12.15 0.63
N ARG A 122 6.41 -13.45 0.53
CA ARG A 122 7.43 -13.98 -0.40
C ARG A 122 6.86 -14.39 -1.74
N MET A 123 5.54 -14.33 -1.87
CA MET A 123 4.84 -14.73 -3.07
C MET A 123 5.41 -14.04 -4.32
N GLU A 124 5.56 -14.82 -5.38
CA GLU A 124 6.01 -14.42 -6.72
C GLU A 124 4.85 -14.57 -7.72
N TYR A 125 5.13 -14.31 -9.01
CA TYR A 125 4.14 -14.24 -10.08
C TYR A 125 3.42 -15.56 -10.39
N ASP A 126 3.98 -16.70 -9.99
CA ASP A 126 3.53 -18.06 -10.31
C ASP A 126 2.93 -18.82 -9.13
N ASP A 127 2.84 -18.19 -7.95
CA ASP A 127 2.24 -18.76 -6.75
C ASP A 127 0.70 -18.71 -6.79
N GLU A 128 0.12 -19.44 -7.75
CA GLU A 128 -1.33 -19.40 -8.00
C GLU A 128 -2.18 -19.77 -6.79
N ASP A 129 -1.72 -20.68 -5.93
CA ASP A 129 -2.50 -21.16 -4.78
C ASP A 129 -2.67 -20.05 -3.74
N LEU A 130 -1.60 -19.34 -3.38
CA LEU A 130 -1.66 -18.22 -2.45
C LEU A 130 -2.46 -17.04 -3.03
N LEU A 131 -2.33 -16.78 -4.34
CA LEU A 131 -3.13 -15.77 -5.03
C LEU A 131 -4.62 -16.12 -5.00
N LYS A 132 -4.99 -17.38 -5.25
CA LYS A 132 -6.38 -17.87 -5.15
C LYS A 132 -6.93 -17.75 -3.72
N GLU A 133 -6.11 -18.02 -2.71
CA GLU A 133 -6.49 -17.83 -1.31
C GLU A 133 -6.81 -16.36 -1.00
N LEU A 134 -5.95 -15.42 -1.40
CA LEU A 134 -6.17 -13.99 -1.20
C LEU A 134 -7.40 -13.50 -1.99
N LEU A 135 -7.53 -13.90 -3.26
CA LEU A 135 -8.68 -13.57 -4.10
C LEU A 135 -9.99 -14.05 -3.48
N LYS A 136 -10.03 -15.26 -2.94
CA LYS A 136 -11.21 -15.80 -2.24
C LYS A 136 -11.62 -14.93 -1.05
N VAL A 137 -10.65 -14.46 -0.26
CA VAL A 137 -10.93 -13.54 0.86
C VAL A 137 -11.52 -12.23 0.33
N ARG A 138 -11.02 -11.71 -0.79
CA ARG A 138 -11.56 -10.51 -1.42
C ARG A 138 -12.99 -10.68 -1.92
N GLU A 139 -13.29 -11.80 -2.57
CA GLU A 139 -14.63 -12.09 -3.10
C GLU A 139 -15.65 -12.33 -1.98
N THR A 140 -15.20 -12.87 -0.84
CA THR A 140 -16.08 -13.18 0.30
C THR A 140 -16.13 -12.06 1.34
N TYR A 141 -15.32 -11.01 1.21
CA TYR A 141 -15.26 -9.88 2.14
C TYR A 141 -16.62 -9.31 2.58
N PRO A 142 -17.63 -9.13 1.71
CA PRO A 142 -18.94 -8.60 2.11
C PRO A 142 -19.72 -9.42 3.15
N VAL A 143 -19.34 -10.69 3.36
CA VAL A 143 -19.99 -11.59 4.34
C VAL A 143 -19.07 -12.01 5.48
N LEU A 144 -17.85 -11.46 5.53
CA LEU A 144 -16.92 -11.70 6.63
C LEU A 144 -17.31 -10.87 7.86
N SER A 145 -16.91 -11.32 9.04
CA SER A 145 -17.17 -10.60 10.29
C SER A 145 -16.14 -9.48 10.48
N ASP A 146 -16.62 -8.29 10.84
CA ASP A 146 -15.74 -7.15 11.20
C ASP A 146 -14.80 -7.49 12.37
N GLU A 147 -15.19 -8.43 13.25
CA GLU A 147 -14.37 -8.85 14.40
C GLU A 147 -13.10 -9.62 13.99
N GLN A 148 -13.07 -10.15 12.76
CA GLN A 148 -11.96 -10.93 12.22
C GLN A 148 -10.98 -10.05 11.40
N GLY A 149 -11.36 -8.80 11.08
CA GLY A 149 -10.58 -7.83 10.31
C GLY A 149 -9.58 -7.04 11.16
N PRO A 150 -8.45 -6.56 10.60
CA PRO A 150 -8.51 -5.99 9.27
C PRO A 150 -8.21 -6.99 8.16
N TYR A 151 -8.90 -6.86 7.04
CA TYR A 151 -8.64 -7.67 5.86
C TYR A 151 -7.70 -6.95 4.90
N HIS A 152 -6.94 -7.70 4.10
CA HIS A 152 -6.06 -7.08 3.09
C HIS A 152 -6.83 -6.15 2.13
N VAL A 153 -8.12 -6.42 1.86
CA VAL A 153 -8.99 -5.57 1.02
C VAL A 153 -9.33 -4.23 1.67
N GLU A 154 -9.17 -4.09 2.97
CA GLU A 154 -9.36 -2.82 3.70
C GLU A 154 -8.12 -1.93 3.64
N SER A 155 -7.04 -2.39 3.02
CA SER A 155 -5.86 -1.60 2.72
C SER A 155 -5.83 -1.24 1.24
N PHE A 156 -5.20 -0.11 0.90
CA PHE A 156 -4.93 0.25 -0.49
C PHE A 156 -4.35 -0.97 -1.26
N PRO A 157 -4.85 -1.29 -2.47
CA PRO A 157 -5.70 -0.48 -3.34
C PRO A 157 -7.23 -0.64 -3.14
N TYR A 158 -7.69 -1.24 -2.05
CA TYR A 158 -9.11 -1.40 -1.72
C TYR A 158 -9.91 -2.12 -2.82
N HIS A 159 -11.06 -1.56 -3.20
CA HIS A 159 -11.92 -2.01 -4.29
C HIS A 159 -11.48 -1.48 -5.67
N TYR A 160 -10.53 -0.54 -5.73
CA TYR A 160 -10.08 0.06 -6.99
C TYR A 160 -9.26 -0.92 -7.82
N PHE A 161 -8.59 -1.88 -7.18
CA PHE A 161 -7.81 -2.89 -7.86
C PHE A 161 -7.74 -4.18 -7.04
N ALA A 162 -7.69 -5.30 -7.76
CA ALA A 162 -7.53 -6.63 -7.19
C ALA A 162 -6.23 -7.26 -7.73
N PRO A 163 -5.05 -6.94 -7.13
CA PRO A 163 -3.77 -7.42 -7.63
C PRO A 163 -3.74 -8.93 -7.87
N GLU A 164 -4.42 -9.68 -7.00
CA GLU A 164 -4.46 -11.14 -7.01
C GLU A 164 -5.06 -11.67 -8.31
N LYS A 165 -6.17 -11.06 -8.76
CA LYS A 165 -6.86 -11.43 -9.99
C LYS A 165 -5.98 -11.17 -11.21
N PHE A 166 -5.33 -10.01 -11.27
CA PHE A 166 -4.52 -9.63 -12.43
C PHE A 166 -3.23 -10.44 -12.55
N LEU A 167 -2.62 -10.79 -11.40
CA LEU A 167 -1.46 -11.70 -11.35
C LEU A 167 -1.85 -13.11 -11.84
N LEU A 168 -3.01 -13.62 -11.41
CA LEU A 168 -3.56 -14.90 -11.90
C LEU A 168 -3.85 -14.88 -13.40
N ASP A 169 -4.45 -13.80 -13.90
CA ASP A 169 -4.78 -13.61 -15.31
C ASP A 169 -3.54 -13.33 -16.18
N LYS A 170 -2.35 -13.15 -15.58
CA LYS A 170 -1.07 -12.83 -16.24
C LYS A 170 -1.19 -11.61 -17.17
N THR A 171 -1.92 -10.60 -16.71
CA THR A 171 -2.16 -9.38 -17.47
C THR A 171 -0.94 -8.46 -17.43
N ASP A 172 -0.52 -7.94 -18.59
CA ASP A 172 0.60 -6.99 -18.68
C ASP A 172 0.13 -5.55 -18.40
N PHE A 173 0.64 -4.96 -17.32
CA PHE A 173 0.35 -3.56 -16.90
C PHE A 173 1.41 -2.55 -17.34
N SER A 174 2.38 -2.93 -18.17
CA SER A 174 3.44 -2.01 -18.62
C SER A 174 2.91 -0.74 -19.28
N LYS A 175 1.75 -0.83 -19.94
CA LYS A 175 1.09 0.30 -20.65
C LYS A 175 0.32 1.24 -19.73
N GLU A 176 0.02 0.82 -18.50
CA GLU A 176 -0.72 1.62 -17.51
C GLU A 176 0.21 2.52 -16.69
N LYS A 177 1.52 2.47 -16.93
CA LYS A 177 2.54 3.26 -16.24
C LYS A 177 2.62 4.71 -16.74
N ILE A 178 1.51 5.43 -16.63
CA ILE A 178 1.40 6.83 -17.05
C ILE A 178 1.44 7.72 -15.81
N ILE A 179 2.27 8.75 -15.82
CA ILE A 179 2.37 9.74 -14.75
C ILE A 179 2.04 11.10 -15.33
N GLY A 180 1.06 11.78 -14.74
CA GLY A 180 0.72 13.17 -15.04
C GLY A 180 1.64 14.15 -14.30
N ASN A 181 1.75 15.36 -14.86
CA ASN A 181 2.63 16.41 -14.35
C ASN A 181 2.38 16.77 -12.88
N ASP A 182 1.11 16.78 -12.44
CA ASP A 182 0.76 17.12 -11.06
C ASP A 182 1.32 16.10 -10.06
N VAL A 183 1.24 14.81 -10.38
CA VAL A 183 1.75 13.73 -9.52
C VAL A 183 3.27 13.72 -9.52
N GLU A 184 3.88 13.88 -10.69
CA GLU A 184 5.33 14.04 -10.80
C GLU A 184 5.83 15.22 -9.93
N THR A 185 5.13 16.35 -9.98
CA THR A 185 5.44 17.53 -9.16
C THR A 185 5.34 17.22 -7.67
N ILE A 186 4.29 16.52 -7.23
CA ILE A 186 4.14 16.08 -5.83
C ILE A 186 5.31 15.18 -5.43
N LEU A 187 5.59 14.13 -6.22
CA LEU A 187 6.64 13.15 -5.93
C LEU A 187 8.02 13.78 -5.82
N ILE A 188 8.36 14.70 -6.73
CA ILE A 188 9.62 15.46 -6.66
C ILE A 188 9.65 16.29 -5.38
N ALA A 189 8.59 17.04 -5.12
CA ALA A 189 8.56 17.97 -4.00
C ALA A 189 8.69 17.26 -2.65
N ILE A 190 8.02 16.14 -2.43
CA ILE A 190 8.05 15.44 -1.13
C ILE A 190 9.36 14.69 -0.87
N ASN A 191 10.16 14.45 -1.91
CA ASN A 191 11.47 13.80 -1.88
C ASN A 191 12.65 14.79 -1.92
N THR A 192 12.40 16.11 -1.92
CA THR A 192 13.39 17.20 -1.80
C THR A 192 13.17 18.06 -0.56
#